data_AF-A0A948FBU7-F1
#
_entry.id   AF-A0A948FBU7-F1
#
_cell.length_a   1.000
_cell.length_b   1.000
_cell.length_c   1.000
_cell.angle_alpha   90.00
_cell.angle_beta   90.00
_cell.angle_gamma   90.00
#
_symmetry.space_group_name_H-M   'P 1'
#
loop_
_entity.id
_entity.type
_entity.pdbx_description
1 polymer ?
#
loop_
_entity_poly.entity_id
_entity_poly.type
_entity_poly.pdbx_seq_one_letter_code
_entity_poly.pdbx_strand_id
1 'polypeptide(L)'
;QKADGFFSALQFEKAKGAYEELIRQYPQYRGLGRVKLRLAECLQRLDQYNEAQKICKGVIWSDYGAVETEMAKRLIFDFKSQAKLRQERKSLKKQLLSASPNMAGMIYFKLGEIEMNLSEYESAVENFKNCLKANPPKETAARAEFDMAWCLRQMREYGQGVEVLNNLAQANQGKDMAVGAMAQMANILYSRGQIKEAADLYLKLADDNPQSSLGSLLLYSSGSIYYFDLNDTKKATEIFTRLKNSYPVSMYSYSPFGLKLVVSEGRAFRLSPTREALLKKYYNPIAGWIENSFPVVTRIVNTTINRMAQKLLGEKEEATFTRDYTEEEFYKFALEPFLSKRKGQIPSAGMKIKNKKIYGQADVNFGILKVNISGSSLLSCADNQFIFDLDSLKVGFVPMPKAVLSAISYSVNKALSEDNFPLQVKKVDVKEGAIAITYRVIKSDEDFAESPESQ
;
A
#
# COMPACT_ATOMS: atom_id res chain seq x y z
N GLN A 1 9.99 34.32 0.86
CA GLN A 1 11.19 34.45 1.73
C GLN A 1 10.83 34.80 3.17
N LYS A 2 10.35 36.01 3.50
CA LYS A 2 9.96 36.34 4.90
C LYS A 2 8.93 35.36 5.49
N ALA A 3 7.86 35.08 4.74
CA ALA A 3 6.84 34.11 5.13
C ALA A 3 7.40 32.69 5.31
N ASP A 4 8.26 32.24 4.39
CA ASP A 4 8.95 30.96 4.50
C ASP A 4 9.89 30.90 5.71
N GLY A 5 10.54 32.02 6.06
CA GLY A 5 11.36 32.14 7.26
C GLY A 5 10.57 31.92 8.54
N PHE A 6 9.37 32.51 8.65
CA PHE A 6 8.46 32.22 9.76
C PHE A 6 7.99 30.77 9.78
N PHE A 7 7.71 30.20 8.61
CA PHE A 7 7.30 28.81 8.47
C PHE A 7 8.38 27.84 8.95
N SER A 8 9.63 28.03 8.51
CA SER A 8 10.78 27.24 8.93
C SER A 8 11.09 27.38 10.42
N ALA A 9 10.79 28.55 11.01
CA ALA A 9 10.90 28.79 12.45
C ALA A 9 9.69 28.28 13.26
N LEU A 10 8.76 27.53 12.65
CA LEU A 10 7.53 27.01 13.27
C LEU A 10 6.58 28.10 13.83
N GLN A 11 6.75 29.35 13.40
CA GLN A 11 5.89 30.47 13.79
C GLN A 11 4.68 30.56 12.87
N PHE A 12 3.80 29.55 12.92
CA PHE A 12 2.76 29.33 11.90
C PHE A 12 1.72 30.46 11.79
N GLU A 13 1.35 31.13 12.88
CA GLU A 13 0.44 32.30 12.82
C GLU A 13 1.08 33.49 12.08
N LYS A 14 2.37 33.76 12.33
CA LYS A 14 3.11 34.81 11.62
C LYS A 14 3.33 34.44 10.15
N ALA A 15 3.63 33.17 9.88
CA ALA A 15 3.77 32.66 8.52
C ALA A 15 2.45 32.80 7.74
N LYS A 16 1.32 32.40 8.35
CA LYS A 16 -0.03 32.57 7.81
C LYS A 16 -0.28 34.04 7.43
N GLY A 17 -0.10 34.97 8.37
CA GLY A 17 -0.32 36.40 8.11
C GLY A 17 0.56 36.95 6.98
N ALA A 18 1.83 36.53 6.93
CA ALA A 18 2.76 36.94 5.87
C ALA A 18 2.39 36.36 4.48
N TYR A 19 1.89 35.12 4.42
CA TYR A 19 1.39 34.55 3.17
C TYR A 19 0.08 35.20 2.71
N GLU A 20 -0.85 35.47 3.63
CA GLU A 20 -2.09 36.20 3.35
C GLU A 20 -1.81 37.61 2.82
N GLU A 21 -0.85 38.31 3.43
CA GLU A 21 -0.43 39.64 2.99
C GLU A 21 0.16 39.61 1.58
N LEU A 22 1.04 38.64 1.27
CA LEU A 22 1.61 38.47 -0.07
C LEU A 22 0.50 38.24 -1.11
N ILE A 23 -0.45 37.35 -0.81
CA ILE A 23 -1.57 37.05 -1.72
C ILE A 23 -2.40 38.30 -2.01
N ARG A 24 -2.66 39.12 -0.99
CA ARG A 24 -3.46 40.35 -1.10
C ARG A 24 -2.72 41.46 -1.85
N GLN A 25 -1.44 41.68 -1.57
CA GLN A 25 -0.65 42.76 -2.18
C GLN A 25 -0.23 42.44 -3.62
N TYR A 26 -0.03 41.16 -3.94
CA TYR A 26 0.50 40.74 -5.24
C TYR A 26 -0.40 39.67 -5.89
N PRO A 27 -1.66 40.00 -6.25
CA PRO A 27 -2.62 39.04 -6.79
C PRO A 27 -2.23 38.46 -8.15
N GLN A 28 -1.34 39.14 -8.89
CA GLN A 28 -0.81 38.70 -10.19
C GLN A 28 0.56 38.00 -10.09
N TYR A 29 1.02 37.68 -8.87
CA TYR A 29 2.30 37.00 -8.69
C TYR A 29 2.28 35.61 -9.33
N ARG A 30 3.22 35.35 -10.26
CA ARG A 30 3.28 34.08 -11.02
C ARG A 30 3.34 32.83 -10.13
N GLY A 31 3.90 32.94 -8.92
CA GLY A 31 4.03 31.83 -7.96
C GLY A 31 2.84 31.67 -7.00
N LEU A 32 1.70 32.32 -7.23
CA LEU A 32 0.61 32.40 -6.24
C LEU A 32 0.04 31.03 -5.84
N GLY A 33 -0.01 30.06 -6.77
CA GLY A 33 -0.45 28.70 -6.45
C GLY A 33 0.39 28.06 -5.33
N ARG A 34 1.72 28.16 -5.42
CA ARG A 34 2.64 27.65 -4.38
C ARG A 34 2.49 28.39 -3.06
N VAL A 35 2.32 29.71 -3.11
CA VAL A 35 2.09 30.52 -1.90
C VAL A 35 0.79 30.08 -1.20
N LYS A 36 -0.29 29.87 -1.95
CA LYS A 36 -1.55 29.36 -1.42
C LYS A 36 -1.43 27.95 -0.83
N LEU A 37 -0.65 27.07 -1.44
CA LEU A 37 -0.36 25.74 -0.87
C LEU A 37 0.41 25.85 0.46
N ARG A 38 1.40 26.74 0.55
CA ARG A 38 2.12 27.02 1.82
C ARG A 38 1.21 27.62 2.90
N LEU A 39 0.30 28.51 2.52
CA LEU A 39 -0.73 29.01 3.42
C LEU A 39 -1.65 27.86 3.92
N ALA A 40 -2.07 26.96 3.03
CA ALA A 40 -2.87 25.80 3.42
C ALA A 40 -2.12 24.87 4.39
N GLU A 41 -0.81 24.65 4.19
CA GLU A 41 0.06 23.94 5.14
C GLU A 41 0.16 24.67 6.49
N CYS A 42 0.26 26.01 6.51
CA CYS A 42 0.20 26.78 7.76
C CYS A 42 -1.12 26.56 8.50
N LEU A 43 -2.23 26.67 7.77
CA LEU A 43 -3.58 26.46 8.32
C LEU A 43 -3.74 25.03 8.87
N GLN A 44 -3.16 24.03 8.20
CA GLN A 44 -3.11 22.65 8.72
C GLN A 44 -2.37 22.58 10.06
N ARG A 45 -1.21 23.24 10.18
CA ARG A 45 -0.41 23.28 11.42
C ARG A 45 -1.10 24.02 12.56
N LEU A 46 -2.06 24.88 12.23
CA LEU A 46 -2.91 25.61 13.16
C LEU A 46 -4.26 24.91 13.42
N ASP A 47 -4.40 23.66 12.98
CA ASP A 47 -5.62 22.85 13.11
C ASP A 47 -6.86 23.43 12.37
N GLN A 48 -6.65 24.40 11.48
CA GLN A 48 -7.67 25.09 10.68
C GLN A 48 -7.94 24.36 9.35
N TYR A 49 -8.26 23.07 9.41
CA TYR A 49 -8.40 22.21 8.22
C TYR A 49 -9.48 22.64 7.23
N ASN A 50 -10.59 23.20 7.71
CA ASN A 50 -11.67 23.65 6.84
C ASN A 50 -11.21 24.83 5.96
N GLU A 51 -10.48 25.77 6.55
CA GLU A 51 -9.88 26.90 5.82
C GLU A 51 -8.76 26.41 4.89
N ALA A 52 -7.89 25.51 5.36
CA ALA A 52 -6.86 24.90 4.54
C ALA A 52 -7.43 24.23 3.28
N GLN A 53 -8.55 23.49 3.42
CA GLN A 53 -9.26 22.89 2.30
C GLN A 53 -9.87 23.94 1.35
N LYS A 54 -10.44 25.04 1.87
CA LYS A 54 -10.95 26.14 1.02
C LYS A 54 -9.83 26.73 0.17
N ILE A 55 -8.66 26.98 0.75
CA ILE A 55 -7.49 27.49 0.03
C ILE A 55 -7.07 26.51 -1.08
N CYS A 56 -6.92 25.23 -0.78
CA CYS A 56 -6.57 24.22 -1.78
C CYS A 56 -7.63 24.09 -2.90
N LYS A 57 -8.93 24.17 -2.57
CA LYS A 57 -10.01 24.19 -3.58
C LYS A 57 -9.88 25.41 -4.49
N GLY A 58 -9.56 26.58 -3.94
CA GLY A 58 -9.28 27.78 -4.71
C GLY A 58 -8.09 27.61 -5.66
N VAL A 59 -7.04 26.90 -5.25
CA VAL A 59 -5.90 26.56 -6.14
C VAL A 59 -6.35 25.69 -7.31
N ILE A 60 -7.21 24.70 -7.06
CA ILE A 60 -7.75 23.81 -8.10
C ILE A 60 -8.66 24.58 -9.06
N TRP A 61 -9.50 25.48 -8.56
CA TRP A 61 -10.48 26.22 -9.38
C TRP A 61 -9.84 27.28 -10.27
N SER A 62 -8.77 27.92 -9.79
CA SER A 62 -8.06 28.97 -10.53
C SER A 62 -6.95 28.44 -11.46
N ASP A 63 -6.77 27.12 -11.54
CA ASP A 63 -5.81 26.43 -12.41
C ASP A 63 -4.41 27.07 -12.44
N TYR A 64 -3.75 27.15 -11.29
CA TYR A 64 -2.37 27.68 -11.17
C TYR A 64 -1.30 26.76 -11.78
N GLY A 65 -1.67 25.68 -12.47
CA GLY A 65 -0.77 24.68 -13.03
C GLY A 65 -1.07 23.26 -12.54
N ALA A 66 -0.65 22.28 -13.34
CA ALA A 66 -0.91 20.86 -13.08
C ALA A 66 -0.27 20.35 -11.78
N VAL A 67 0.96 20.80 -11.49
CA VAL A 67 1.71 20.39 -10.27
C VAL A 67 1.02 20.92 -9.02
N GLU A 68 0.71 22.21 -8.98
CA GLU A 68 0.04 22.87 -7.87
C GLU A 68 -1.37 22.30 -7.65
N THR A 69 -2.08 21.97 -8.73
CA THR A 69 -3.40 21.32 -8.68
C THR A 69 -3.32 19.92 -8.07
N GLU A 70 -2.35 19.10 -8.46
CA GLU A 70 -2.20 17.75 -7.89
C GLU A 70 -1.75 17.79 -6.43
N MET A 71 -0.85 18.72 -6.08
CA MET A 71 -0.47 18.99 -4.70
C MET A 71 -1.68 19.42 -3.86
N ALA A 72 -2.53 20.32 -4.37
CA ALA A 72 -3.75 20.75 -3.69
C ALA A 72 -4.70 19.58 -3.42
N LYS A 73 -4.91 18.68 -4.40
CA LYS A 73 -5.75 17.49 -4.24
C LYS A 73 -5.23 16.55 -3.18
N ARG A 74 -3.91 16.29 -3.18
CA ARG A 74 -3.26 15.45 -2.16
C ARG A 74 -3.39 16.05 -0.76
N LEU A 75 -3.13 17.35 -0.62
CA LEU A 75 -3.29 18.06 0.65
C LEU A 75 -4.74 17.99 1.15
N ILE A 76 -5.74 18.18 0.29
CA ILE A 76 -7.15 18.03 0.68
C ILE A 76 -7.43 16.62 1.22
N PHE A 77 -6.90 15.57 0.58
CA PHE A 77 -7.06 14.20 1.06
C PHE A 77 -6.44 14.01 2.45
N ASP A 78 -5.20 14.48 2.63
CA ASP A 78 -4.47 14.39 3.90
C ASP A 78 -5.20 15.18 5.01
N PHE A 79 -5.68 16.39 4.71
CA PHE A 79 -6.44 17.21 5.67
C PHE A 79 -7.75 16.54 6.09
N LYS A 80 -8.48 15.93 5.15
CA LYS A 80 -9.71 15.17 5.47
C LYS A 80 -9.41 13.97 6.36
N SER A 81 -8.33 13.24 6.08
CA SER A 81 -7.90 12.11 6.90
C SER A 81 -7.55 12.56 8.33
N GLN A 82 -6.75 13.61 8.49
CA GLN A 82 -6.37 14.13 9.80
C GLN A 82 -7.56 14.73 10.57
N ALA A 83 -8.44 15.47 9.90
CA ALA A 83 -9.64 16.03 10.52
C ALA A 83 -10.56 14.93 11.05
N LYS A 84 -10.75 13.84 10.29
CA LYS A 84 -11.53 12.67 10.72
C LYS A 84 -10.93 12.02 11.97
N LEU A 85 -9.62 11.77 11.97
CA LEU A 85 -8.92 11.19 13.12
C LEU A 85 -9.05 12.07 14.37
N ARG A 86 -8.92 13.39 14.23
CA ARG A 86 -9.04 14.34 15.36
C ARG A 86 -10.48 14.45 15.89
N GLN A 87 -11.48 14.36 15.02
CA GLN A 87 -12.88 14.29 15.43
C GLN A 87 -13.17 12.99 16.20
N GLU A 88 -12.67 11.86 15.71
CA GLU A 88 -12.76 10.56 16.37
C GLU A 88 -12.09 10.60 17.75
N ARG A 89 -10.87 11.17 17.84
CA ARG A 89 -10.17 11.43 19.10
C ARG A 89 -11.03 12.19 20.11
N LYS A 90 -11.70 13.27 19.69
CA LYS A 90 -12.57 14.08 20.56
C LYS A 90 -13.78 13.27 21.04
N SER A 91 -14.39 12.48 20.16
CA SER A 91 -15.50 11.59 20.51
C SER A 91 -15.10 10.54 21.54
N LEU A 92 -13.97 9.87 21.31
CA LEU A 92 -13.43 8.84 22.21
C LEU A 92 -13.05 9.42 23.58
N LYS A 93 -12.42 10.61 23.63
CA LYS A 93 -12.14 11.30 24.90
C LYS A 93 -13.41 11.61 25.70
N LYS A 94 -14.53 11.92 25.03
CA LYS A 94 -15.83 12.11 25.69
C LYS A 94 -16.39 10.78 26.22
N GLN A 95 -16.31 9.70 25.45
CA GLN A 95 -16.76 8.38 25.86
C GLN A 95 -15.98 7.84 27.06
N LEU A 96 -14.68 8.16 27.12
CA LEU A 96 -13.79 7.73 28.20
C LEU A 96 -14.25 8.22 29.59
N LEU A 97 -14.91 9.38 29.67
CA LEU A 97 -15.38 9.98 30.93
C LEU A 97 -16.43 9.13 31.67
N SER A 98 -17.11 8.24 30.95
CA SER A 98 -18.17 7.38 31.50
C SER A 98 -17.91 5.89 31.25
N ALA A 99 -16.69 5.52 30.87
CA ALA A 99 -16.36 4.14 30.50
C ALA A 99 -16.07 3.27 31.74
N SER A 100 -16.51 2.01 31.70
CA SER A 100 -16.03 0.99 32.64
C SER A 100 -14.54 0.69 32.41
N PRO A 101 -13.79 0.11 33.37
CA PRO A 101 -12.35 -0.15 33.21
C PRO A 101 -11.98 -0.91 31.93
N ASN A 102 -12.67 -2.00 31.60
CA ASN A 102 -12.39 -2.76 30.37
C ASN A 102 -12.67 -1.93 29.10
N MET A 103 -13.74 -1.15 29.10
CA MET A 103 -14.07 -0.27 27.98
C MET A 103 -13.06 0.88 27.87
N ALA A 104 -12.61 1.42 29.01
CA ALA A 104 -11.57 2.44 29.07
C ALA A 104 -10.27 1.91 28.46
N GLY A 105 -9.87 0.66 28.75
CA GLY A 105 -8.70 0.03 28.14
C GLY A 105 -8.76 0.00 26.61
N MET A 106 -9.89 -0.38 26.03
CA MET A 106 -10.08 -0.35 24.57
C MET A 106 -10.10 1.06 23.99
N ILE A 107 -10.71 2.02 24.69
CA ILE A 107 -10.73 3.43 24.26
C ILE A 107 -9.31 4.01 24.28
N TYR A 108 -8.53 3.74 25.33
CA TYR A 108 -7.13 4.14 25.42
C TYR A 108 -6.30 3.54 24.28
N PHE A 109 -6.48 2.26 23.97
CA PHE A 109 -5.83 1.63 22.81
C PHE A 109 -6.15 2.40 21.51
N LYS A 110 -7.43 2.71 21.27
CA LYS A 110 -7.86 3.42 20.06
C LYS A 110 -7.34 4.86 19.99
N LEU A 111 -7.30 5.55 21.13
CA LEU A 111 -6.67 6.87 21.24
C LEU A 111 -5.18 6.80 20.90
N GLY A 112 -4.47 5.79 21.40
CA GLY A 112 -3.07 5.53 21.06
C GLY A 112 -2.86 5.31 19.56
N GLU A 113 -3.68 4.48 18.91
CA GLU A 113 -3.62 4.29 17.44
C GLU A 113 -3.85 5.59 16.67
N ILE A 114 -4.83 6.41 17.10
CA ILE A 114 -5.13 7.68 16.45
C ILE A 114 -3.96 8.65 16.59
N GLU A 115 -3.40 8.77 17.78
CA GLU A 115 -2.29 9.68 18.06
C GLU A 115 -1.00 9.23 17.37
N MET A 116 -0.75 7.93 17.30
CA MET A 116 0.31 7.34 16.47
C MET A 116 0.15 7.74 14.99
N ASN A 117 -1.07 7.67 14.45
CA ASN A 117 -1.37 8.09 13.08
C ASN A 117 -1.26 9.61 12.85
N LEU A 118 -1.50 10.40 13.89
CA LEU A 118 -1.26 11.84 13.89
C LEU A 118 0.21 12.19 14.11
N SER A 119 1.09 11.19 14.29
CA SER A 119 2.51 11.35 14.65
C SER A 119 2.75 12.06 15.98
N GLU A 120 1.76 12.01 16.88
CA GLU A 120 1.82 12.53 18.25
C GLU A 120 2.30 11.38 19.17
N TYR A 121 3.56 10.97 19.02
CA TYR A 121 4.06 9.72 19.58
C TYR A 121 4.10 9.70 21.12
N GLU A 122 4.38 10.83 21.77
CA GLU A 122 4.40 10.95 23.23
C GLU A 122 3.01 10.67 23.81
N SER A 123 1.99 11.31 23.25
CA SER A 123 0.59 11.10 23.63
C SER A 123 0.17 9.65 23.36
N ALA A 124 0.58 9.08 22.22
CA ALA A 124 0.28 7.71 21.86
C ALA A 124 0.83 6.72 22.90
N VAL A 125 2.09 6.89 23.32
CA VAL A 125 2.72 6.07 24.36
C VAL A 125 1.97 6.18 25.68
N GLU A 126 1.56 7.39 26.09
CA GLU A 126 0.80 7.55 27.33
C GLU A 126 -0.56 6.85 27.27
N ASN A 127 -1.26 6.94 26.14
CA ASN A 127 -2.51 6.20 25.94
C ASN A 127 -2.30 4.68 25.92
N PHE A 128 -1.23 4.16 25.31
CA PHE A 128 -0.92 2.74 25.39
C PHE A 128 -0.59 2.30 26.83
N LYS A 129 0.15 3.10 27.61
CA LYS A 129 0.38 2.82 29.04
C LYS A 129 -0.94 2.76 29.82
N ASN A 130 -1.85 3.70 29.58
CA ASN A 130 -3.15 3.72 30.24
C ASN A 130 -4.07 2.58 29.78
N CYS A 131 -3.95 2.14 28.52
CA CYS A 131 -4.57 0.92 28.03
C CYS A 131 -4.13 -0.29 28.87
N LEU A 132 -2.82 -0.49 29.04
CA LEU A 132 -2.26 -1.61 29.79
C LEU A 132 -2.66 -1.59 31.27
N LYS A 133 -2.65 -0.41 31.91
CA LYS A 133 -3.11 -0.24 33.31
C LYS A 133 -4.58 -0.62 33.50
N ALA A 134 -5.40 -0.47 32.47
CA ALA A 134 -6.83 -0.83 32.51
C ALA A 134 -7.08 -2.34 32.32
N ASN A 135 -6.03 -3.16 32.28
CA ASN A 135 -6.07 -4.62 32.16
C ASN A 135 -6.95 -5.10 30.98
N PRO A 136 -6.59 -4.73 29.73
CA PRO A 136 -7.40 -5.03 28.56
C PRO A 136 -7.27 -6.53 28.21
N PRO A 137 -8.11 -7.04 27.28
CA PRO A 137 -7.93 -8.39 26.73
C PRO A 137 -6.49 -8.63 26.25
N LYS A 138 -5.99 -9.87 26.38
CA LYS A 138 -4.58 -10.22 26.13
C LYS A 138 -4.11 -9.80 24.74
N GLU A 139 -4.95 -9.96 23.73
CA GLU A 139 -4.66 -9.59 22.34
C GLU A 139 -4.49 -8.06 22.19
N THR A 140 -5.34 -7.29 22.86
CA THR A 140 -5.25 -5.82 22.89
C THR A 140 -4.02 -5.37 23.67
N ALA A 141 -3.72 -6.01 24.80
CA ALA A 141 -2.52 -5.72 25.59
C ALA A 141 -1.25 -5.94 24.75
N ALA A 142 -1.14 -7.10 24.11
CA ALA A 142 0.00 -7.44 23.27
C ALA A 142 0.15 -6.43 22.12
N ARG A 143 -0.96 -6.04 21.48
CA ARG A 143 -0.94 -5.05 20.42
C ARG A 143 -0.54 -3.65 20.91
N ALA A 144 -1.05 -3.23 22.06
CA ALA A 144 -0.69 -1.96 22.68
C ALA A 144 0.81 -1.90 23.01
N GLU A 145 1.40 -2.97 23.56
CA GLU A 145 2.84 -3.06 23.81
C GLU A 145 3.66 -2.93 22.52
N PHE A 146 3.24 -3.62 21.46
CA PHE A 146 3.92 -3.57 20.17
C PHE A 146 3.89 -2.16 19.54
N ASP A 147 2.71 -1.54 19.48
CA ASP A 147 2.54 -0.20 18.91
C ASP A 147 3.20 0.88 19.79
N MET A 148 3.21 0.69 21.12
CA MET A 148 3.95 1.53 22.06
C MET A 148 5.45 1.47 21.81
N ALA A 149 6.02 0.28 21.64
CA ALA A 149 7.44 0.13 21.32
C ALA A 149 7.80 0.74 19.96
N TRP A 150 6.89 0.66 18.98
CA TRP A 150 7.07 1.33 17.70
C TRP A 150 7.11 2.86 17.85
N CYS A 151 6.23 3.44 18.68
CA CYS A 151 6.25 4.87 19.00
C CYS A 151 7.53 5.28 19.74
N LEU A 152 7.96 4.50 20.73
CA LEU A 152 9.23 4.71 21.46
C LEU A 152 10.42 4.74 20.49
N ARG A 153 10.43 3.86 19.47
CA ARG A 153 11.45 3.89 18.41
C ARG A 153 11.41 5.18 17.59
N GLN A 154 10.23 5.72 17.25
CA GLN A 154 10.12 7.01 16.55
C GLN A 154 10.68 8.16 17.39
N MET A 155 10.46 8.13 18.71
CA MET A 155 10.98 9.10 19.67
C MET A 155 12.47 8.88 20.01
N ARG A 156 13.11 7.86 19.44
CA ARG A 156 14.49 7.41 19.76
C ARG A 156 14.70 6.95 21.21
N GLU A 157 13.61 6.65 21.91
CA GLU A 157 13.58 6.06 23.26
C GLU A 157 13.82 4.54 23.18
N TYR A 158 14.96 4.15 22.61
CA TYR A 158 15.24 2.77 22.22
C TYR A 158 15.30 1.79 23.40
N GLY A 159 15.83 2.23 24.55
CA GLY A 159 15.94 1.38 25.75
C GLY A 159 14.57 0.94 26.27
N GLN A 160 13.66 1.90 26.43
CA GLN A 160 12.27 1.65 26.83
C GLN A 160 11.57 0.76 25.79
N GLY A 161 11.75 1.04 24.49
CA GLY A 161 11.15 0.24 23.42
C GLY A 161 11.61 -1.23 23.46
N VAL A 162 12.89 -1.48 23.70
CA VAL A 162 13.44 -2.84 23.83
C VAL A 162 12.90 -3.57 25.06
N GLU A 163 12.78 -2.89 26.21
CA GLU A 163 12.23 -3.49 27.43
C GLU A 163 10.79 -3.98 27.21
N VAL A 164 9.96 -3.14 26.60
CA VAL A 164 8.56 -3.46 26.27
C VAL A 164 8.49 -4.67 25.33
N LEU A 165 9.32 -4.69 24.29
CA LEU A 165 9.34 -5.79 23.31
C LEU A 165 9.85 -7.11 23.91
N ASN A 166 10.82 -7.06 24.82
CA ASN A 166 11.31 -8.24 25.53
C ASN A 166 10.20 -8.89 26.37
N ASN A 167 9.48 -8.10 27.15
CA ASN A 167 8.37 -8.58 27.97
C ASN A 167 7.27 -9.18 27.09
N LEU A 168 6.92 -8.49 25.99
CA LEU A 168 5.94 -8.96 25.02
C LEU A 168 6.34 -10.29 24.36
N ALA A 169 7.61 -10.43 23.98
CA ALA A 169 8.14 -11.64 23.37
C ALA A 169 8.11 -12.83 24.34
N GLN A 170 8.49 -12.61 25.61
CA GLN A 170 8.43 -13.64 26.65
C GLN A 170 6.99 -14.09 26.90
N ALA A 171 6.04 -13.16 26.99
CA ALA A 171 4.62 -13.46 27.21
C ALA A 171 3.95 -14.21 26.04
N ASN A 172 4.53 -14.16 24.84
CA ASN A 172 3.98 -14.76 23.63
C ASN A 172 4.91 -15.81 22.99
N GLN A 173 5.73 -16.47 23.79
CA GLN A 173 6.71 -17.45 23.31
C GLN A 173 6.07 -18.50 22.38
N GLY A 174 6.75 -18.78 21.26
CA GLY A 174 6.28 -19.73 20.24
C GLY A 174 5.16 -19.21 19.33
N LYS A 175 4.74 -17.95 19.45
CA LYS A 175 3.74 -17.32 18.59
C LYS A 175 4.37 -16.26 17.68
N ASP A 176 3.70 -15.98 16.57
CA ASP A 176 4.10 -14.90 15.64
C ASP A 176 4.21 -13.52 16.30
N MET A 177 3.48 -13.28 17.41
CA MET A 177 3.61 -12.04 18.17
C MET A 177 5.01 -11.86 18.77
N ALA A 178 5.61 -12.94 19.31
CA ALA A 178 6.97 -12.89 19.83
C ALA A 178 7.99 -12.66 18.72
N VAL A 179 7.82 -13.35 17.58
CA VAL A 179 8.66 -13.14 16.39
C VAL A 179 8.56 -11.69 15.89
N GLY A 180 7.35 -11.14 15.84
CA GLY A 180 7.12 -9.75 15.49
C GLY A 180 7.78 -8.77 16.48
N ALA A 181 7.68 -9.04 17.79
CA ALA A 181 8.31 -8.20 18.81
C ALA A 181 9.84 -8.18 18.66
N MET A 182 10.46 -9.34 18.47
CA MET A 182 11.90 -9.44 18.22
C MET A 182 12.30 -8.78 16.89
N ALA A 183 11.45 -8.86 15.87
CA ALA A 183 11.64 -8.16 14.60
C ALA A 183 11.58 -6.62 14.77
N GLN A 184 10.77 -6.10 15.69
CA GLN A 184 10.79 -4.69 16.05
C GLN A 184 12.06 -4.32 16.83
N MET A 185 12.64 -5.22 17.62
CA MET A 185 13.94 -4.99 18.24
C MET A 185 15.05 -4.88 17.19
N ALA A 186 15.00 -5.69 16.12
CA ALA A 186 15.89 -5.54 14.96
C ALA A 186 15.71 -4.17 14.27
N ASN A 187 14.47 -3.65 14.15
CA ASN A 187 14.23 -2.29 13.65
C ASN A 187 14.84 -1.22 14.58
N ILE A 188 14.84 -1.44 15.90
CA ILE A 188 15.50 -0.55 16.86
C ILE A 188 17.02 -0.57 16.65
N LEU A 189 17.63 -1.75 16.51
CA LEU A 189 19.07 -1.87 16.19
C LEU A 189 19.41 -1.10 14.91
N TYR A 190 18.61 -1.30 13.84
CA TYR A 190 18.79 -0.58 12.58
C TYR A 190 18.70 0.94 12.79
N SER A 191 17.70 1.41 13.54
CA SER A 191 17.50 2.84 13.84
C SER A 191 18.64 3.45 14.67
N ARG A 192 19.39 2.62 15.41
CA ARG A 192 20.59 3.02 16.17
C ARG A 192 21.88 3.02 15.34
N GLY A 193 21.81 2.66 14.06
CA GLY A 193 22.98 2.49 13.21
C GLY A 193 23.71 1.15 13.42
N GLN A 194 23.16 0.24 14.22
CA GLN A 194 23.67 -1.13 14.39
C GLN A 194 23.13 -2.01 13.25
N ILE A 195 23.50 -1.63 12.03
CA ILE A 195 22.90 -2.12 10.79
C ILE A 195 23.17 -3.61 10.60
N LYS A 196 24.39 -4.07 10.85
CA LYS A 196 24.77 -5.48 10.70
C LYS A 196 24.06 -6.36 11.73
N GLU A 197 24.01 -5.91 12.98
CA GLU A 197 23.33 -6.61 14.06
C GLU A 197 21.83 -6.75 13.79
N ALA A 198 21.20 -5.72 13.20
CA ALA A 198 19.81 -5.79 12.78
C ALA A 198 19.60 -6.86 11.68
N ALA A 199 20.45 -6.88 10.65
CA ALA A 199 20.37 -7.86 9.57
C ALA A 199 20.58 -9.29 10.07
N ASP A 200 21.55 -9.50 10.96
CA ASP A 200 21.85 -10.79 11.58
C ASP A 200 20.70 -11.26 12.47
N LEU A 201 20.07 -10.36 13.24
CA LEU A 201 18.91 -10.68 14.06
C LEU A 201 17.70 -11.09 13.21
N TYR A 202 17.42 -10.39 12.09
CA TYR A 202 16.36 -10.81 11.17
C TYR A 202 16.59 -12.21 10.60
N LEU A 203 17.83 -12.51 10.19
CA LEU A 203 18.17 -13.81 9.63
C LEU A 203 18.00 -14.91 10.68
N LYS A 204 18.54 -14.69 11.88
CA LYS A 204 18.40 -15.61 13.01
C LYS A 204 16.93 -15.85 13.36
N LEU A 205 16.10 -14.81 13.36
CA LEU A 205 14.67 -14.98 13.62
C LEU A 205 13.98 -15.87 12.58
N ALA A 206 14.36 -15.75 11.31
CA ALA A 206 13.86 -16.61 10.25
C ALA A 206 14.37 -18.06 10.39
N ASP A 207 15.59 -18.25 10.88
CA ASP A 207 16.18 -19.57 11.19
C ASP A 207 15.49 -20.27 12.36
N ASP A 208 15.34 -19.55 13.46
CA ASP A 208 14.80 -20.09 14.72
C ASP A 208 13.28 -20.31 14.63
N ASN A 209 12.59 -19.63 13.70
CA ASN A 209 11.13 -19.66 13.58
C ASN A 209 10.66 -19.95 12.14
N PRO A 210 11.02 -21.10 11.54
CA PRO A 210 10.75 -21.38 10.12
C PRO A 210 9.24 -21.48 9.80
N GLN A 211 8.42 -21.80 10.80
CA GLN A 211 6.96 -21.90 10.70
C GLN A 211 6.24 -20.55 10.88
N SER A 212 6.97 -19.49 11.24
CA SER A 212 6.35 -18.18 11.45
C SER A 212 5.78 -17.63 10.14
N SER A 213 4.59 -17.04 10.21
CA SER A 213 4.02 -16.34 9.05
C SER A 213 4.86 -15.13 8.61
N LEU A 214 5.78 -14.66 9.47
CA LEU A 214 6.69 -13.55 9.22
C LEU A 214 8.00 -13.97 8.53
N GLY A 215 8.29 -15.26 8.39
CA GLY A 215 9.59 -15.75 7.90
C GLY A 215 10.05 -15.11 6.58
N SER A 216 9.13 -14.93 5.64
CA SER A 216 9.45 -14.27 4.36
C SER A 216 9.77 -12.77 4.49
N LEU A 217 9.11 -12.05 5.40
CA LEU A 217 9.42 -10.65 5.70
C LEU A 217 10.78 -10.54 6.40
N LEU A 218 11.10 -11.45 7.30
CA LEU A 218 12.37 -11.47 8.04
C LEU A 218 13.56 -11.68 7.08
N LEU A 219 13.50 -12.70 6.22
CA LEU A 219 14.53 -12.93 5.21
C LEU A 219 14.66 -11.75 4.24
N TYR A 220 13.55 -11.16 3.83
CA TYR A 220 13.57 -9.97 2.97
C TYR A 220 14.23 -8.78 3.64
N SER A 221 13.90 -8.53 4.90
CA SER A 221 14.47 -7.43 5.69
C SER A 221 15.98 -7.62 5.84
N SER A 222 16.42 -8.83 6.19
CA SER A 222 17.85 -9.16 6.28
C SER A 222 18.57 -9.00 4.93
N GLY A 223 18.06 -9.63 3.87
CA GLY A 223 18.67 -9.58 2.54
C GLY A 223 18.74 -8.14 1.98
N SER A 224 17.72 -7.33 2.26
CA SER A 224 17.71 -5.92 1.84
C SER A 224 18.78 -5.10 2.57
N ILE A 225 18.95 -5.30 3.88
CA ILE A 225 19.99 -4.59 4.65
C ILE A 225 21.38 -5.01 4.18
N TYR A 226 21.59 -6.32 3.97
CA TYR A 226 22.85 -6.84 3.42
C TYR A 226 23.18 -6.24 2.06
N TYR A 227 22.17 -6.03 1.22
CA TYR A 227 22.35 -5.46 -0.10
C TYR A 227 22.58 -3.94 -0.10
N PHE A 228 21.67 -3.16 0.50
CA PHE A 228 21.66 -1.71 0.38
C PHE A 228 22.58 -1.01 1.37
N ASP A 229 22.65 -1.50 2.61
CA ASP A 229 23.34 -0.79 3.68
C ASP A 229 24.75 -1.33 3.91
N LEU A 230 24.94 -2.65 3.75
CA LEU A 230 26.22 -3.32 3.98
C LEU A 230 27.00 -3.60 2.69
N ASN A 231 26.36 -3.50 1.53
CA ASN A 231 26.94 -3.80 0.22
C ASN A 231 27.57 -5.21 0.12
N ASP A 232 27.06 -6.17 0.91
CA ASP A 232 27.46 -7.58 0.86
C ASP A 232 26.48 -8.32 -0.06
N THR A 233 26.73 -8.17 -1.35
CA THR A 233 25.89 -8.75 -2.41
C THR A 233 25.86 -10.26 -2.35
N LYS A 234 26.96 -10.91 -1.93
CA LYS A 234 27.05 -12.37 -1.81
C LYS A 234 26.06 -12.88 -0.77
N LYS A 235 26.11 -12.33 0.44
CA LYS A 235 25.20 -12.74 1.52
C LYS A 235 23.76 -12.37 1.21
N ALA A 236 23.53 -11.22 0.57
CA ALA A 236 22.21 -10.85 0.07
C ALA A 236 21.65 -11.87 -0.94
N THR A 237 22.45 -12.32 -1.92
CA THR A 237 22.06 -13.35 -2.90
C THR A 237 21.71 -14.67 -2.21
N GLU A 238 22.50 -15.12 -1.24
CA GLU A 238 22.23 -16.34 -0.46
C GLU A 238 20.87 -16.23 0.25
N ILE A 239 20.62 -15.11 0.93
CA ILE A 239 19.38 -14.86 1.67
C ILE A 239 18.18 -14.76 0.72
N PHE A 240 18.29 -14.04 -0.40
CA PHE A 240 17.21 -13.92 -1.38
C PHE A 240 16.93 -15.24 -2.12
N THR A 241 17.95 -16.04 -2.37
CA THR A 241 17.80 -17.41 -2.92
C THR A 241 17.03 -18.28 -1.94
N ARG A 242 17.37 -18.21 -0.65
CA ARG A 242 16.64 -18.90 0.40
C ARG A 242 15.20 -18.41 0.51
N LEU A 243 14.97 -17.09 0.52
CA LEU A 243 13.62 -16.51 0.53
C LEU A 243 12.77 -17.06 -0.62
N LYS A 244 13.33 -17.11 -1.83
CA LYS A 244 12.68 -17.68 -3.00
C LYS A 244 12.38 -19.17 -2.85
N ASN A 245 13.30 -19.95 -2.29
CA ASN A 245 13.15 -21.40 -2.17
C ASN A 245 12.22 -21.81 -1.02
N SER A 246 12.33 -21.15 0.13
CA SER A 246 11.54 -21.43 1.33
C SER A 246 10.16 -20.78 1.30
N TYR A 247 10.02 -19.64 0.63
CA TYR A 247 8.75 -18.91 0.51
C TYR A 247 8.47 -18.51 -0.95
N PRO A 248 8.36 -19.47 -1.89
CA PRO A 248 8.20 -19.19 -3.33
C PRO A 248 6.91 -18.47 -3.69
N VAL A 249 6.03 -18.21 -2.71
CA VAL A 249 4.71 -17.60 -2.86
C VAL A 249 4.62 -16.28 -2.09
N SER A 250 5.71 -15.80 -1.47
CA SER A 250 5.71 -14.51 -0.75
C SER A 250 5.88 -13.34 -1.71
N MET A 251 5.20 -12.21 -1.44
CA MET A 251 5.41 -10.95 -2.17
C MET A 251 6.87 -10.49 -2.16
N TYR A 252 7.63 -10.87 -1.12
CA TYR A 252 9.03 -10.50 -0.97
C TYR A 252 9.98 -11.33 -1.84
N SER A 253 9.58 -12.55 -2.21
CA SER A 253 10.36 -13.46 -3.06
C SER A 253 10.42 -13.01 -4.52
N TYR A 254 9.48 -12.15 -4.92
CA TYR A 254 9.38 -11.55 -6.25
C TYR A 254 9.73 -10.06 -6.26
N SER A 255 10.33 -9.56 -5.17
CA SER A 255 10.87 -8.21 -5.17
C SER A 255 11.86 -8.07 -6.35
N PRO A 256 11.79 -6.99 -7.14
CA PRO A 256 12.63 -6.76 -8.31
C PRO A 256 14.13 -6.86 -8.01
N PHE A 257 14.51 -6.59 -6.76
CA PHE A 257 15.88 -6.66 -6.26
C PHE A 257 16.37 -8.10 -6.06
N GLY A 258 15.57 -8.97 -5.42
CA GLY A 258 15.92 -10.38 -5.24
C GLY A 258 15.96 -11.14 -6.57
N LEU A 259 15.11 -10.77 -7.52
CA LEU A 259 15.13 -11.31 -8.89
C LEU A 259 16.33 -10.82 -9.71
N LYS A 260 16.72 -9.54 -9.63
CA LYS A 260 17.88 -9.02 -10.37
C LYS A 260 19.20 -9.66 -9.93
N LEU A 261 19.44 -9.84 -8.62
CA LEU A 261 20.68 -10.44 -8.11
C LEU A 261 20.81 -11.93 -8.44
N VAL A 262 19.73 -12.70 -8.25
CA VAL A 262 19.75 -14.14 -8.52
C VAL A 262 19.91 -14.42 -10.03
N VAL A 263 19.44 -13.51 -10.89
CA VAL A 263 19.57 -13.62 -12.35
C VAL A 263 20.96 -13.15 -12.84
N SER A 264 21.64 -12.22 -12.15
CA SER A 264 22.96 -11.74 -12.57
C SER A 264 24.11 -12.73 -12.32
N GLU A 265 23.97 -13.68 -11.39
CA GLU A 265 25.06 -14.59 -11.01
C GLU A 265 24.92 -16.05 -11.52
N GLY A 266 23.87 -16.44 -12.24
CA GLY A 266 23.77 -17.85 -12.66
C GLY A 266 22.68 -18.20 -13.69
N ARG A 267 23.07 -18.15 -14.97
CA ARG A 267 22.42 -18.69 -16.19
C ARG A 267 20.97 -18.26 -16.44
N ALA A 268 20.75 -17.70 -17.63
CA ALA A 268 19.42 -17.47 -18.21
C ALA A 268 18.61 -18.77 -18.24
N PHE A 269 17.69 -18.94 -17.29
CA PHE A 269 16.77 -20.08 -17.27
C PHE A 269 15.49 -19.71 -18.02
N ARG A 270 15.25 -20.38 -19.15
CA ARG A 270 13.90 -20.52 -19.73
C ARG A 270 13.02 -21.27 -18.73
N LEU A 271 11.78 -20.82 -18.59
CA LEU A 271 10.78 -21.34 -17.67
C LEU A 271 10.49 -22.82 -17.99
N SER A 272 10.57 -23.72 -17.01
CA SER A 272 10.27 -25.14 -17.19
C SER A 272 8.78 -25.46 -16.93
N PRO A 273 8.21 -26.50 -17.58
CA PRO A 273 6.79 -26.90 -17.43
C PRO A 273 6.37 -27.25 -15.99
N THR A 274 7.33 -27.67 -15.15
CA THR A 274 7.12 -27.92 -13.71
C THR A 274 6.70 -26.66 -12.94
N ARG A 275 7.05 -25.46 -13.43
CA ARG A 275 6.73 -24.17 -12.79
C ARG A 275 5.26 -23.75 -13.00
N GLU A 276 4.65 -24.09 -14.15
CA GLU A 276 3.21 -23.91 -14.39
C GLU A 276 2.36 -24.81 -13.49
N ALA A 277 2.77 -26.07 -13.32
CA ALA A 277 2.10 -27.02 -12.44
C ALA A 277 2.15 -26.61 -10.95
N LEU A 278 3.23 -25.94 -10.51
CA LEU A 278 3.39 -25.44 -9.15
C LEU A 278 2.64 -24.12 -8.91
N LEU A 279 2.56 -23.24 -9.92
CA LEU A 279 1.72 -22.02 -9.89
C LEU A 279 0.23 -22.36 -9.79
N LYS A 280 -0.24 -23.43 -10.45
CA LYS A 280 -1.61 -23.98 -10.29
C LYS A 280 -1.85 -24.55 -8.88
N LYS A 281 -0.81 -24.99 -8.14
CA LYS A 281 -0.95 -25.71 -6.85
C LYS A 281 -0.78 -24.84 -5.59
N TYR A 282 0.02 -23.78 -5.61
CA TYR A 282 0.36 -23.00 -4.39
C TYR A 282 0.25 -21.48 -4.60
N TYR A 283 -0.99 -21.03 -4.72
CA TYR A 283 -1.47 -19.71 -5.14
C TYR A 283 -1.17 -18.55 -4.13
N ASN A 284 -0.60 -17.41 -4.59
CA ASN A 284 -0.17 -16.24 -3.79
C ASN A 284 -1.28 -15.20 -3.49
N PRO A 285 -1.64 -14.88 -2.23
CA PRO A 285 -2.71 -13.95 -1.88
C PRO A 285 -2.56 -12.54 -2.44
N ILE A 286 -1.41 -11.89 -2.32
CA ILE A 286 -1.22 -10.47 -2.65
C ILE A 286 -0.56 -10.29 -4.02
N ALA A 287 0.51 -11.03 -4.34
CA ALA A 287 1.02 -11.00 -5.71
C ALA A 287 0.04 -11.71 -6.63
N GLY A 288 -0.66 -12.78 -6.23
CA GLY A 288 -1.80 -13.25 -7.01
C GLY A 288 -3.05 -12.38 -6.89
N TRP A 289 -3.14 -11.41 -5.98
CA TRP A 289 -4.15 -10.36 -6.10
C TRP A 289 -3.77 -9.38 -7.21
N ILE A 290 -2.52 -8.94 -7.29
CA ILE A 290 -2.11 -7.95 -8.31
C ILE A 290 -1.87 -8.62 -9.68
N GLU A 291 -1.17 -9.75 -9.68
CA GLU A 291 -0.80 -10.62 -10.82
C GLU A 291 -1.87 -11.65 -11.19
N ASN A 292 -2.89 -11.96 -10.36
CA ASN A 292 -4.03 -12.78 -10.82
C ASN A 292 -5.39 -12.09 -10.75
N SER A 293 -5.63 -11.01 -9.99
CA SER A 293 -6.94 -10.33 -10.13
C SER A 293 -7.02 -9.62 -11.47
N PHE A 294 -5.98 -8.89 -11.88
CA PHE A 294 -6.01 -8.23 -13.18
C PHE A 294 -6.01 -9.24 -14.34
N PRO A 295 -5.15 -10.28 -14.35
CA PRO A 295 -5.22 -11.35 -15.35
C PRO A 295 -6.49 -12.20 -15.32
N VAL A 296 -7.16 -12.39 -14.17
CA VAL A 296 -8.47 -13.08 -14.11
C VAL A 296 -9.60 -12.15 -14.56
N VAL A 297 -9.56 -10.85 -14.23
CA VAL A 297 -10.46 -9.84 -14.83
C VAL A 297 -10.25 -9.85 -16.32
N THR A 298 -9.03 -9.68 -16.82
CA THR A 298 -8.75 -9.66 -18.24
C THR A 298 -9.07 -10.99 -18.88
N ARG A 299 -8.89 -12.15 -18.23
CA ARG A 299 -9.30 -13.46 -18.77
C ARG A 299 -10.81 -13.63 -18.82
N ILE A 300 -11.56 -13.25 -17.80
CA ILE A 300 -13.04 -13.32 -17.79
C ILE A 300 -13.62 -12.29 -18.77
N VAL A 301 -13.06 -11.09 -18.78
CA VAL A 301 -13.33 -10.06 -19.78
C VAL A 301 -12.96 -10.58 -21.17
N ASN A 302 -11.85 -11.30 -21.35
CA ASN A 302 -11.43 -11.88 -22.62
C ASN A 302 -12.38 -13.01 -23.06
N THR A 303 -12.78 -13.94 -22.18
CA THR A 303 -13.76 -14.98 -22.53
C THR A 303 -15.12 -14.38 -22.88
N THR A 304 -15.55 -13.36 -22.14
CA THR A 304 -16.82 -12.67 -22.39
C THR A 304 -16.77 -11.82 -23.66
N ILE A 305 -15.69 -11.07 -23.85
CA ILE A 305 -15.43 -10.26 -25.03
C ILE A 305 -15.24 -11.16 -26.24
N ASN A 306 -14.47 -12.26 -26.18
CA ASN A 306 -14.24 -13.13 -27.34
C ASN A 306 -15.55 -13.75 -27.83
N ARG A 307 -16.43 -14.17 -26.91
CA ARG A 307 -17.79 -14.61 -27.26
C ARG A 307 -18.63 -13.48 -27.86
N MET A 308 -18.50 -12.25 -27.37
CA MET A 308 -19.16 -11.06 -27.95
C MET A 308 -18.54 -10.66 -29.29
N ALA A 309 -17.23 -10.77 -29.45
CA ALA A 309 -16.44 -10.39 -30.61
C ALA A 309 -16.71 -11.35 -31.76
N GLN A 310 -16.76 -12.65 -31.52
CA GLN A 310 -17.23 -13.63 -32.52
C GLN A 310 -18.65 -13.31 -33.01
N LYS A 311 -19.56 -12.93 -32.10
CA LYS A 311 -20.91 -12.48 -32.46
C LYS A 311 -20.93 -11.13 -33.20
N LEU A 312 -20.01 -10.21 -32.89
CA LEU A 312 -19.95 -8.85 -33.43
C LEU A 312 -19.19 -8.75 -34.76
N LEU A 313 -18.15 -9.57 -34.97
CA LEU A 313 -17.42 -9.67 -36.24
C LEU A 313 -18.34 -10.21 -37.34
N GLY A 314 -19.10 -11.27 -37.05
CA GLY A 314 -19.87 -11.96 -38.09
C GLY A 314 -18.95 -12.37 -39.25
N GLU A 315 -19.21 -11.87 -40.46
CA GLU A 315 -18.37 -12.09 -41.65
C GLU A 315 -17.26 -11.05 -41.86
N LYS A 316 -17.22 -9.96 -41.07
CA LYS A 316 -16.28 -8.84 -41.26
C LYS A 316 -14.85 -9.24 -40.91
N GLU A 317 -13.86 -8.60 -41.54
CA GLU A 317 -12.42 -8.82 -41.23
C GLU A 317 -11.97 -8.08 -39.96
N GLU A 318 -12.64 -6.99 -39.59
CA GLU A 318 -12.39 -6.25 -38.36
C GLU A 318 -13.65 -5.55 -37.81
N ALA A 319 -13.65 -5.30 -36.50
CA ALA A 319 -14.70 -4.53 -35.83
C ALA A 319 -14.13 -3.74 -34.64
N THR A 320 -14.72 -2.57 -34.34
CA THR A 320 -14.40 -1.79 -33.15
C THR A 320 -15.64 -1.60 -32.30
N PHE A 321 -15.53 -1.81 -30.99
CA PHE A 321 -16.63 -1.59 -30.05
C PHE A 321 -16.12 -1.06 -28.71
N THR A 322 -16.99 -0.41 -27.94
CA THR A 322 -16.70 0.10 -26.59
C THR A 322 -17.59 -0.57 -25.56
N ARG A 323 -17.02 -0.98 -24.42
CA ARG A 323 -17.76 -1.52 -23.28
C ARG A 323 -17.37 -0.79 -22.00
N ASP A 324 -18.37 -0.47 -21.19
CA ASP A 324 -18.19 0.06 -19.85
C ASP A 324 -18.13 -1.11 -18.85
N TYR A 325 -17.14 -1.08 -17.95
CA TYR A 325 -16.96 -2.05 -16.87
C TYR A 325 -17.21 -1.34 -15.54
N THR A 326 -18.29 -1.70 -14.84
CA THR A 326 -18.66 -1.04 -13.58
C THR A 326 -17.91 -1.62 -12.37
N GLU A 327 -17.91 -0.90 -11.25
CA GLU A 327 -17.40 -1.42 -9.97
C GLU A 327 -18.08 -2.73 -9.55
N GLU A 328 -19.39 -2.84 -9.78
CA GLU A 328 -20.19 -4.02 -9.43
C GLU A 328 -19.83 -5.22 -10.31
N GLU A 329 -19.68 -5.00 -11.63
CA GLU A 329 -19.22 -6.03 -12.54
C GLU A 329 -17.81 -6.50 -12.19
N PHE A 330 -16.90 -5.58 -11.87
CA PHE A 330 -15.57 -5.94 -11.41
C PHE A 330 -15.63 -6.76 -10.13
N TYR A 331 -16.47 -6.36 -9.17
CA TYR A 331 -16.62 -7.12 -7.94
C TYR A 331 -17.11 -8.54 -8.23
N LYS A 332 -18.21 -8.68 -8.97
CA LYS A 332 -18.85 -9.97 -9.28
C LYS A 332 -17.96 -10.89 -10.10
N PHE A 333 -17.30 -10.36 -11.13
CA PHE A 333 -16.54 -11.18 -12.06
C PHE A 333 -15.11 -11.44 -11.59
N ALA A 334 -14.53 -10.57 -10.77
CA ALA A 334 -13.14 -10.71 -10.36
C ALA A 334 -12.93 -10.86 -8.87
N LEU A 335 -13.43 -9.92 -8.06
CA LEU A 335 -13.13 -9.92 -6.63
C LEU A 335 -13.87 -11.06 -5.90
N GLU A 336 -15.12 -11.34 -6.22
CA GLU A 336 -15.92 -12.35 -5.54
C GLU A 336 -15.35 -13.78 -5.74
N PRO A 337 -15.03 -14.24 -6.97
CA PRO A 337 -14.37 -15.53 -7.18
C PRO A 337 -13.00 -15.60 -6.51
N PHE A 338 -12.29 -14.49 -6.45
CA PHE A 338 -10.99 -14.38 -5.79
C PHE A 338 -11.10 -14.49 -4.26
N LEU A 339 -12.02 -13.74 -3.67
CA LEU A 339 -12.25 -13.68 -2.22
C LEU A 339 -12.83 -14.99 -1.70
N SER A 340 -13.73 -15.64 -2.47
CA SER A 340 -14.32 -16.92 -2.08
C SER A 340 -13.27 -18.01 -1.84
N LYS A 341 -12.19 -18.00 -2.63
CA LYS A 341 -11.04 -18.91 -2.49
C LYS A 341 -10.08 -18.52 -1.36
N ARG A 342 -10.25 -17.33 -0.74
CA ARG A 342 -9.25 -16.69 0.15
C ARG A 342 -9.83 -16.07 1.43
N LYS A 343 -11.06 -16.39 1.80
CA LYS A 343 -11.78 -15.78 2.95
C LYS A 343 -10.98 -15.71 4.27
N GLY A 344 -10.10 -16.67 4.55
CA GLY A 344 -9.27 -16.66 5.76
C GLY A 344 -8.08 -15.68 5.71
N GLN A 345 -7.51 -15.46 4.54
CA GLN A 345 -6.31 -14.64 4.33
C GLN A 345 -6.66 -13.22 3.89
N ILE A 346 -7.71 -13.05 3.08
CA ILE A 346 -8.20 -11.75 2.59
C ILE A 346 -9.70 -11.69 2.91
N PRO A 347 -10.06 -11.29 4.15
CA PRO A 347 -11.44 -11.23 4.58
C PRO A 347 -12.28 -10.21 3.80
N SER A 348 -11.65 -9.15 3.28
CA SER A 348 -12.34 -8.13 2.49
C SER A 348 -11.43 -7.58 1.39
N ALA A 349 -12.01 -7.26 0.23
CA ALA A 349 -11.38 -6.42 -0.77
C ALA A 349 -12.45 -5.65 -1.54
N GLY A 350 -12.08 -4.45 -2.00
CA GLY A 350 -12.97 -3.56 -2.72
C GLY A 350 -12.21 -2.66 -3.68
N MET A 351 -12.96 -2.17 -4.66
CA MET A 351 -12.47 -1.22 -5.65
C MET A 351 -13.46 -0.05 -5.77
N LYS A 352 -12.93 1.15 -5.95
CA LYS A 352 -13.70 2.34 -6.31
C LYS A 352 -13.07 3.06 -7.50
N ILE A 353 -13.89 3.54 -8.42
CA ILE A 353 -13.48 4.28 -9.61
C ILE A 353 -13.99 5.71 -9.48
N LYS A 354 -13.08 6.66 -9.31
CA LYS A 354 -13.42 8.07 -9.19
C LYS A 354 -12.26 8.95 -9.62
N ASN A 355 -12.55 10.18 -10.04
CA ASN A 355 -11.51 11.15 -10.41
C ASN A 355 -10.48 10.60 -11.41
N LYS A 356 -10.92 9.80 -12.40
CA LYS A 356 -10.06 9.16 -13.41
C LYS A 356 -9.01 8.18 -12.86
N LYS A 357 -9.16 7.71 -11.61
CA LYS A 357 -8.28 6.74 -10.97
C LYS A 357 -9.08 5.57 -10.42
N ILE A 358 -8.39 4.45 -10.26
CA ILE A 358 -8.90 3.26 -9.59
C ILE A 358 -8.30 3.21 -8.21
N TYR A 359 -9.13 3.03 -7.20
CA TYR A 359 -8.72 2.89 -5.80
C TYR A 359 -9.02 1.47 -5.35
N GLY A 360 -8.00 0.76 -4.93
CA GLY A 360 -8.11 -0.58 -4.37
C GLY A 360 -7.90 -0.55 -2.86
N GLN A 361 -8.64 -1.38 -2.14
CA GLN A 361 -8.39 -1.64 -0.72
C GLN A 361 -8.65 -3.11 -0.42
N ALA A 362 -7.85 -3.70 0.45
CA ALA A 362 -8.04 -5.05 0.95
C ALA A 362 -7.59 -5.14 2.41
N ASP A 363 -8.35 -5.87 3.23
CA ASP A 363 -7.87 -6.31 4.53
C ASP A 363 -7.15 -7.64 4.35
N VAL A 364 -5.92 -7.74 4.86
CA VAL A 364 -5.12 -8.96 4.77
C VAL A 364 -4.73 -9.44 6.15
N ASN A 365 -4.97 -10.73 6.38
CA ASN A 365 -4.56 -11.44 7.59
C ASN A 365 -3.22 -12.13 7.32
N PHE A 366 -2.17 -11.66 7.98
CA PHE A 366 -0.88 -12.35 8.13
C PHE A 366 -0.86 -13.07 9.49
N GLY A 367 -1.63 -14.15 9.61
CA GLY A 367 -1.86 -14.81 10.89
C GLY A 367 -2.69 -13.93 11.84
N ILE A 368 -2.12 -13.56 12.99
CA ILE A 368 -2.75 -12.63 13.94
C ILE A 368 -2.62 -11.15 13.51
N LEU A 369 -1.69 -10.83 12.61
CA LEU A 369 -1.47 -9.48 12.15
C LEU A 369 -2.49 -9.15 11.06
N LYS A 370 -3.42 -8.24 11.36
CA LYS A 370 -4.37 -7.71 10.40
C LYS A 370 -3.82 -6.41 9.83
N VAL A 371 -3.63 -6.37 8.52
CA VAL A 371 -3.05 -5.21 7.83
C VAL A 371 -3.99 -4.77 6.73
N ASN A 372 -4.34 -3.49 6.73
CA ASN A 372 -5.07 -2.92 5.60
C ASN A 372 -4.08 -2.55 4.49
N ILE A 373 -4.33 -3.02 3.27
CA ILE A 373 -3.61 -2.60 2.08
C ILE A 373 -4.52 -1.68 1.29
N SER A 374 -4.00 -0.54 0.85
CA SER A 374 -4.74 0.39 0.00
C SER A 374 -3.84 1.04 -1.03
N GLY A 375 -4.41 1.39 -2.18
CA GLY A 375 -3.64 1.99 -3.25
C GLY A 375 -4.50 2.65 -4.31
N SER A 376 -3.82 3.35 -5.22
CA SER A 376 -4.43 3.92 -6.41
C SER A 376 -3.62 3.54 -7.64
N SER A 377 -4.32 3.40 -8.76
CA SER A 377 -3.70 3.20 -10.06
C SER A 377 -4.36 4.06 -11.13
N LEU A 378 -3.59 4.31 -12.19
CA LEU A 378 -4.09 4.79 -13.47
C LEU A 378 -4.14 3.62 -14.45
N LEU A 379 -5.15 3.64 -15.30
CA LEU A 379 -5.23 2.80 -16.48
C LEU A 379 -5.17 3.71 -17.71
N SER A 380 -4.35 3.29 -18.66
CA SER A 380 -4.20 3.95 -19.96
C SER A 380 -3.95 2.90 -21.03
N CYS A 381 -3.65 3.36 -22.25
CA CYS A 381 -3.35 2.51 -23.37
C CYS A 381 -2.19 3.11 -24.17
N ALA A 382 -1.23 2.29 -24.58
CA ALA A 382 -0.25 2.60 -25.62
C ALA A 382 0.09 1.34 -26.40
N ASP A 383 0.53 1.49 -27.65
CA ASP A 383 0.94 0.37 -28.52
C ASP A 383 -0.10 -0.76 -28.61
N ASN A 384 -1.38 -0.37 -28.61
CA ASN A 384 -2.55 -1.27 -28.63
C ASN A 384 -2.72 -2.18 -27.40
N GLN A 385 -2.06 -1.87 -26.29
CA GLN A 385 -2.10 -2.63 -25.04
C GLN A 385 -2.55 -1.77 -23.86
N PHE A 386 -3.07 -2.44 -22.83
CA PHE A 386 -3.32 -1.80 -21.54
C PHE A 386 -2.00 -1.40 -20.88
N ILE A 387 -1.98 -0.21 -20.30
CA ILE A 387 -0.94 0.22 -19.39
C ILE A 387 -1.56 0.46 -18.02
N PHE A 388 -1.11 -0.35 -17.06
CA PHE A 388 -1.36 -0.19 -15.64
C PHE A 388 -0.20 0.55 -15.00
N ASP A 389 -0.50 1.67 -14.35
CA ASP A 389 0.47 2.44 -13.57
C ASP A 389 0.00 2.56 -12.11
N LEU A 390 0.83 2.10 -11.18
CA LEU A 390 0.51 2.05 -9.77
C LEU A 390 0.97 3.37 -9.13
N ASP A 391 0.01 4.27 -8.96
CA ASP A 391 0.22 5.63 -8.43
C ASP A 391 0.58 5.62 -6.95
N SER A 392 -0.09 4.79 -6.15
CA SER A 392 0.21 4.64 -4.74
C SER A 392 -0.11 3.25 -4.20
N LEU A 393 0.65 2.82 -3.21
CA LEU A 393 0.37 1.63 -2.42
C LEU A 393 0.81 1.86 -0.98
N LYS A 394 -0.04 1.47 -0.03
CA LYS A 394 0.21 1.50 1.40
C LYS A 394 -0.06 0.13 1.98
N VAL A 395 0.81 -0.30 2.89
CA VAL A 395 0.62 -1.50 3.72
C VAL A 395 0.52 -1.02 5.17
N GLY A 396 -0.69 -1.10 5.72
CA GLY A 396 -1.08 -0.36 6.91
C GLY A 396 -0.93 1.14 6.66
N PHE A 397 -0.10 1.79 7.45
CA PHE A 397 0.21 3.22 7.33
C PHE A 397 1.49 3.50 6.54
N VAL A 398 2.20 2.46 6.10
CA VAL A 398 3.50 2.59 5.44
C VAL A 398 3.32 2.74 3.93
N PRO A 399 3.64 3.91 3.33
CA PRO A 399 3.63 4.06 1.89
C PRO A 399 4.81 3.31 1.26
N MET A 400 4.57 2.64 0.13
CA MET A 400 5.60 1.95 -0.62
C MET A 400 6.47 2.93 -1.41
N PRO A 401 7.80 2.71 -1.49
CA PRO A 401 8.68 3.53 -2.30
C PRO A 401 8.33 3.48 -3.78
N LYS A 402 8.54 4.58 -4.52
CA LYS A 402 8.25 4.66 -5.97
C LYS A 402 8.91 3.54 -6.77
N ALA A 403 10.14 3.15 -6.43
CA ALA A 403 10.84 2.05 -7.12
C ALA A 403 10.07 0.72 -7.01
N VAL A 404 9.41 0.47 -5.88
CA VAL A 404 8.57 -0.72 -5.68
C VAL A 404 7.29 -0.60 -6.51
N LEU A 405 6.65 0.57 -6.53
CA LEU A 405 5.45 0.81 -7.33
C LEU A 405 5.71 0.58 -8.83
N SER A 406 6.76 1.21 -9.37
CA SER A 406 7.13 1.09 -10.79
C SER A 406 7.42 -0.34 -11.19
N ALA A 407 8.01 -1.14 -10.29
CA ALA A 407 8.33 -2.50 -10.60
C ALA A 407 7.11 -3.45 -10.51
N ILE A 408 6.17 -3.17 -9.61
CA ILE A 408 4.86 -3.84 -9.63
C ILE A 408 4.13 -3.52 -10.94
N SER A 409 4.10 -2.25 -11.35
CA SER A 409 3.53 -1.84 -12.63
C SER A 409 4.18 -2.53 -13.81
N TYR A 410 5.51 -2.63 -13.82
CA TYR A 410 6.23 -3.36 -14.86
C TYR A 410 5.83 -4.84 -14.92
N SER A 411 5.77 -5.53 -13.77
CA SER A 411 5.36 -6.95 -13.74
C SER A 411 3.92 -7.16 -14.22
N VAL A 412 2.99 -6.27 -13.83
CA VAL A 412 1.60 -6.33 -14.30
C VAL A 412 1.52 -6.09 -15.81
N ASN A 413 2.18 -5.05 -16.32
CA ASN A 413 2.18 -4.75 -17.75
C ASN A 413 2.85 -5.85 -18.57
N LYS A 414 3.91 -6.45 -18.05
CA LYS A 414 4.57 -7.59 -18.68
C LYS A 414 3.62 -8.79 -18.80
N ALA A 415 2.90 -9.14 -17.72
CA ALA A 415 1.89 -10.20 -17.76
C ALA A 415 0.76 -9.88 -18.76
N LEU A 416 0.34 -8.62 -18.84
CA LEU A 416 -0.63 -8.13 -19.83
C LEU A 416 -0.09 -8.08 -21.26
N SER A 417 1.21 -8.27 -21.49
CA SER A 417 1.82 -8.29 -22.83
C SER A 417 2.16 -9.70 -23.32
N GLU A 418 2.35 -10.66 -22.41
CA GLU A 418 2.72 -12.05 -22.71
C GLU A 418 1.53 -12.95 -23.07
N ASP A 419 0.31 -12.58 -22.65
CA ASP A 419 -0.92 -13.21 -23.15
C ASP A 419 -1.18 -12.72 -24.59
N ASN A 420 -1.16 -13.60 -25.59
CA ASN A 420 -1.50 -13.25 -26.99
C ASN A 420 -2.95 -12.76 -27.06
N PHE A 421 -3.17 -11.44 -27.01
CA PHE A 421 -4.48 -10.83 -27.11
C PHE A 421 -4.94 -10.74 -28.58
N PRO A 422 -6.05 -11.40 -28.99
CA PRO A 422 -6.67 -11.16 -30.31
C PRO A 422 -7.35 -9.77 -30.42
N LEU A 423 -7.36 -9.01 -29.33
CA LEU A 423 -8.04 -7.73 -29.17
C LEU A 423 -7.01 -6.62 -28.95
N GLN A 424 -6.99 -5.65 -29.87
CA GLN A 424 -6.18 -4.44 -29.75
C GLN A 424 -6.94 -3.40 -28.92
N VAL A 425 -6.39 -3.00 -27.77
CA VAL A 425 -6.96 -1.91 -26.97
C VAL A 425 -6.66 -0.60 -27.69
N LYS A 426 -7.67 0.18 -28.05
CA LYS A 426 -7.47 1.46 -28.74
C LYS A 426 -7.62 2.66 -27.82
N LYS A 427 -8.48 2.52 -26.82
CA LYS A 427 -8.77 3.60 -25.89
C LYS A 427 -9.23 3.05 -24.55
N VAL A 428 -8.77 3.69 -23.48
CA VAL A 428 -9.25 3.48 -22.12
C VAL A 428 -9.67 4.83 -21.58
N ASP A 429 -10.91 4.93 -21.09
CA ASP A 429 -11.47 6.14 -20.50
C ASP A 429 -12.08 5.81 -19.13
N VAL A 430 -11.47 6.36 -18.08
CA VAL A 430 -11.86 6.10 -16.69
C VAL A 430 -12.88 7.15 -16.25
N LYS A 431 -14.15 6.73 -16.16
CA LYS A 431 -15.29 7.57 -15.77
C LYS A 431 -15.67 7.31 -14.31
N GLU A 432 -16.56 8.12 -13.75
CA GLU A 432 -17.04 7.88 -12.38
C GLU A 432 -17.79 6.54 -12.33
N GLY A 433 -17.35 5.63 -11.46
CA GLY A 433 -17.95 4.31 -11.26
C GLY A 433 -17.74 3.27 -12.37
N ALA A 434 -17.07 3.61 -13.48
CA ALA A 434 -16.85 2.68 -14.60
C ALA A 434 -15.59 2.97 -15.42
N ILE A 435 -15.05 1.93 -16.06
CA ILE A 435 -13.96 2.03 -17.04
C ILE A 435 -14.52 1.71 -18.42
N ALA A 436 -14.48 2.67 -19.33
CA ALA A 436 -14.86 2.48 -20.72
C ALA A 436 -13.64 2.05 -21.53
N ILE A 437 -13.74 0.90 -22.21
CA ILE A 437 -12.63 0.39 -23.03
C ILE A 437 -13.11 0.18 -24.47
N THR A 438 -12.38 0.77 -25.41
CA THR A 438 -12.58 0.58 -26.85
C THR A 438 -11.60 -0.46 -27.36
N TYR A 439 -12.13 -1.53 -27.94
CA TYR A 439 -11.37 -2.63 -28.52
C TYR A 439 -11.51 -2.61 -30.04
N ARG A 440 -10.42 -2.91 -30.75
CA ARG A 440 -10.42 -3.32 -32.16
C ARG A 440 -10.13 -4.82 -32.21
N VAL A 441 -10.98 -5.56 -32.90
CA VAL A 441 -10.81 -6.99 -33.14
C VAL A 441 -10.42 -7.17 -34.60
N ILE A 442 -9.44 -8.03 -34.86
CA ILE A 442 -8.98 -8.40 -36.20
C ILE A 442 -9.17 -9.91 -36.33
N LYS A 443 -9.70 -10.36 -37.45
CA LYS A 443 -9.85 -11.78 -37.76
C LYS A 443 -8.46 -12.42 -37.86
N SER A 444 -8.15 -13.40 -37.01
CA SER A 444 -6.90 -14.18 -37.06
C SER A 444 -7.13 -15.54 -37.71
N ASP A 445 -6.14 -16.04 -38.46
CA ASP A 445 -6.16 -17.38 -39.10
C ASP A 445 -5.91 -18.52 -38.11
N GLU A 446 -5.40 -18.23 -36.91
CA GLU A 446 -5.41 -19.17 -35.80
C GLU A 446 -6.81 -19.17 -35.20
N ASP A 447 -7.57 -20.23 -35.48
CA ASP A 447 -8.89 -20.50 -34.92
C ASP A 447 -8.92 -20.15 -33.43
N PHE A 448 -10.04 -19.58 -32.99
CA PHE A 448 -10.40 -19.44 -31.57
C PHE A 448 -10.61 -20.84 -30.97
N ALA A 449 -9.54 -21.62 -30.83
CA ALA A 449 -9.59 -22.96 -30.28
C ALA A 449 -10.10 -22.86 -28.84
N GLU A 450 -11.26 -23.46 -28.59
CA GLU A 450 -11.74 -23.72 -27.25
C GLU A 450 -10.65 -24.48 -26.49
N SER A 451 -10.04 -23.82 -25.51
CA SER A 451 -9.15 -24.50 -24.57
C SER A 451 -9.97 -25.59 -23.85
N PRO A 452 -9.54 -26.87 -23.81
CA PRO A 452 -10.34 -27.99 -23.28
C PRO A 452 -10.66 -27.95 -21.78
N GLU A 453 -10.19 -26.95 -21.02
CA GLU A 453 -10.33 -26.92 -19.55
C GLU A 453 -11.65 -26.29 -19.03
N SER A 454 -12.74 -26.27 -19.81
CA SER A 454 -14.05 -25.77 -19.35
C SER A 454 -15.16 -26.84 -19.35
N GLN A 455 -15.00 -27.86 -18.50
CA GLN A 455 -16.13 -28.56 -17.88
C GLN A 455 -16.18 -28.24 -16.39
#